data_AF-A0A7V9HRW1-F1
#
_entry.id   AF-A0A7V9HRW1-F1
#
_cell.length_a   1.000
_cell.length_b   1.000
_cell.length_c   1.000
_cell.angle_alpha   90.00
_cell.angle_beta   90.00
_cell.angle_gamma   90.00
#
_symmetry.space_group_name_H-M   'P 1'
#
loop_
_entity.id
_entity.type
_entity.pdbx_description
1 polymer ?
#
loop_
_entity_poly.entity_id
_entity_poly.type
_entity_poly.pdbx_seq_one_letter_code
_entity_poly.pdbx_strand_id
1 'polypeptide(L)'
;AGHVGLPADPPWLGLLVAAGPRCAVAPAAYAAVIESVREGYLLHYGEPRLLAALDPDLRLLIGDHLYARGIERLVELDDLHAVRELSDLISLTAELDAAPEHPTGAAVAREAAWLAAAVAIAAGPDGLHDEAKATLRESGDARPLWSAAVRSAERSGLSARLTAAADAVGFPASDLG
;
A
#
# COMPACT_ATOMS: atom_id res chain seq x y z
N ALA A 1 -17.14 -6.62 21.62
CA ALA A 1 -17.79 -5.78 20.59
C ALA A 1 -16.73 -4.83 20.06
N GLY A 2 -16.36 -4.98 18.79
CA GLY A 2 -15.40 -4.07 18.15
C GLY A 2 -15.92 -2.65 18.17
N HIS A 3 -15.02 -1.68 18.38
CA HIS A 3 -15.34 -0.26 18.35
C HIS A 3 -14.52 0.40 17.26
N VAL A 4 -15.14 1.33 16.54
CA VAL A 4 -14.44 2.14 15.52
C VAL A 4 -13.80 3.33 16.23
N GLY A 5 -12.48 3.43 16.15
CA GLY A 5 -11.70 4.55 16.64
C GLY A 5 -11.56 5.69 15.64
N LEU A 6 -11.02 6.83 16.10
CA LEU A 6 -10.48 7.85 15.21
C LEU A 6 -9.00 7.53 14.96
N PRO A 7 -8.50 7.63 13.71
CA PRO A 7 -7.09 7.42 13.43
C PRO A 7 -6.25 8.53 14.09
N ALA A 8 -5.07 8.17 14.60
CA ALA A 8 -4.14 9.13 15.20
C ALA A 8 -3.51 10.06 14.15
N ASP A 9 -3.27 9.53 12.95
CA ASP A 9 -2.63 10.23 11.85
C ASP A 9 -3.58 10.43 10.65
N PRO A 10 -3.34 11.45 9.81
CA PRO A 10 -4.00 11.56 8.53
C PRO A 10 -3.82 10.29 7.66
N PRO A 11 -4.79 9.98 6.77
CA PRO A 11 -4.71 8.84 5.86
C PRO A 11 -3.70 9.12 4.73
N TRP A 12 -2.40 9.07 5.03
CA TRP A 12 -1.36 9.55 4.13
C TRP A 12 -1.21 8.73 2.83
N LEU A 13 -1.53 7.44 2.82
CA LEU A 13 -1.57 6.64 1.59
C LEU A 13 -2.74 7.09 0.71
N GLY A 14 -3.90 7.33 1.31
CA GLY A 14 -5.06 7.89 0.63
C GLY A 14 -4.79 9.29 0.08
N LEU A 15 -4.11 10.14 0.85
CA LEU A 15 -3.72 11.49 0.43
C LEU A 15 -2.67 11.50 -0.69
N LEU A 16 -1.79 10.49 -0.75
CA LEU A 16 -0.87 10.28 -1.86
C LEU A 16 -1.62 9.85 -3.12
N VAL A 17 -2.48 8.84 -3.01
CA VAL A 17 -3.25 8.31 -4.15
C VAL A 17 -4.19 9.36 -4.73
N ALA A 18 -4.94 10.07 -3.88
CA ALA A 18 -5.88 11.12 -4.30
C ALA A 18 -5.21 12.29 -5.03
N ALA A 19 -3.92 12.54 -4.79
CA ALA A 19 -3.18 13.63 -5.43
C ALA A 19 -2.72 13.27 -6.85
N GLY A 20 -2.79 11.99 -7.24
CA GLY A 20 -2.28 11.50 -8.51
C GLY A 20 -3.16 11.83 -9.72
N PRO A 21 -2.56 12.08 -10.89
CA PRO A 21 -3.29 12.43 -12.11
C PRO A 21 -4.25 11.32 -12.59
N ARG A 22 -3.93 10.03 -12.37
CA ARG A 22 -4.83 8.92 -12.75
C ARG A 22 -6.11 8.90 -11.92
N CYS A 23 -6.03 9.33 -10.67
CA CYS A 23 -7.13 9.28 -9.72
C CYS A 23 -7.99 10.57 -9.73
N ALA A 24 -7.65 11.57 -10.55
CA ALA A 24 -8.26 12.90 -10.53
C ALA A 24 -9.78 12.92 -10.79
N VAL A 25 -10.30 11.90 -11.48
CA VAL A 25 -11.74 11.77 -11.75
C VAL A 25 -12.56 11.36 -10.53
N ALA A 26 -11.94 10.66 -9.57
CA ALA A 26 -12.61 10.16 -8.37
C ALA A 26 -11.64 10.07 -7.16
N PRO A 27 -10.94 11.16 -6.78
CA PRO A 27 -9.80 11.11 -5.87
C PRO A 27 -10.16 10.53 -4.49
N ALA A 28 -11.34 10.89 -3.98
CA ALA A 28 -11.84 10.38 -2.70
C ALA A 28 -12.15 8.87 -2.74
N ALA A 29 -12.58 8.33 -3.89
CA ALA A 29 -12.89 6.91 -4.03
C ALA A 29 -11.61 6.07 -3.98
N TYR A 30 -10.58 6.47 -4.73
CA TYR A 30 -9.27 5.79 -4.70
C TYR A 30 -8.61 5.89 -3.31
N ALA A 31 -8.69 7.05 -2.65
CA ALA A 31 -8.20 7.21 -1.28
C ALA A 31 -8.90 6.28 -0.30
N ALA A 32 -10.23 6.17 -0.40
CA ALA A 32 -10.99 5.27 0.46
C ALA A 32 -10.61 3.80 0.22
N VAL A 33 -10.38 3.39 -1.03
CA VAL A 33 -9.94 2.04 -1.37
C VAL A 33 -8.60 1.71 -0.72
N ILE A 34 -7.56 2.52 -0.97
CA ILE A 34 -6.21 2.17 -0.50
C ILE A 34 -6.13 2.14 1.03
N GLU A 35 -6.83 3.04 1.72
CA GLU A 35 -6.85 3.08 3.19
C GLU A 35 -7.67 1.94 3.80
N SER A 36 -8.78 1.57 3.17
CA SER A 36 -9.58 0.40 3.60
C SER A 36 -8.78 -0.88 3.45
N VAL A 37 -8.05 -1.03 2.35
CA VAL A 37 -7.21 -2.21 2.09
C VAL A 37 -5.99 -2.21 3.00
N ARG A 38 -5.38 -1.05 3.29
CA ARG A 38 -4.33 -0.94 4.31
C ARG A 38 -4.83 -1.37 5.70
N GLU A 39 -6.04 -0.97 6.08
CA GLU A 39 -6.65 -1.43 7.33
C GLU A 39 -6.88 -2.95 7.33
N GLY A 40 -7.32 -3.52 6.19
CA GLY A 40 -7.43 -4.97 6.01
C GLY A 40 -6.09 -5.68 6.21
N TYR A 41 -5.02 -5.16 5.62
CA TYR A 41 -3.67 -5.69 5.81
C TYR A 41 -3.21 -5.64 7.26
N LEU A 42 -3.45 -4.53 7.96
CA LEU A 42 -3.10 -4.40 9.36
C LEU A 42 -3.91 -5.35 10.25
N LEU A 43 -5.16 -5.67 9.91
CA LEU A 43 -5.93 -6.69 10.62
C LEU A 43 -5.27 -8.08 10.52
N HIS A 44 -4.69 -8.42 9.36
CA HIS A 44 -3.98 -9.70 9.15
C HIS A 44 -2.60 -9.73 9.79
N TYR A 45 -1.78 -8.71 9.55
CA TYR A 45 -0.32 -8.80 9.71
C TYR A 45 0.27 -7.74 10.65
N GLY A 46 -0.55 -6.83 11.19
CA GLY A 46 -0.06 -5.72 12.02
C GLY A 46 -1.04 -5.28 13.09
N GLU A 47 -0.97 -3.99 13.43
CA GLU A 47 -1.89 -3.36 14.38
C GLU A 47 -2.92 -2.51 13.63
N PRO A 48 -4.23 -2.82 13.70
CA PRO A 48 -5.28 -2.07 13.02
C PRO A 48 -5.40 -0.66 13.61
N ARG A 49 -5.70 0.33 12.76
CA ARG A 49 -5.77 1.75 13.18
C ARG A 49 -7.15 2.14 13.66
N LEU A 50 -8.19 1.49 13.12
CA LEU A 50 -9.59 1.88 13.32
C LEU A 50 -10.37 0.82 14.09
N LEU A 51 -10.03 -0.45 13.91
CA LEU A 51 -10.82 -1.58 14.41
C LEU A 51 -10.09 -2.32 15.54
N ALA A 52 -10.19 -1.77 16.75
CA ALA A 52 -9.54 -2.33 17.94
C ALA A 52 -10.39 -3.40 18.65
N ALA A 53 -9.71 -4.27 19.40
CA ALA A 53 -10.31 -5.29 20.29
C ALA A 53 -11.23 -6.30 19.59
N LEU A 54 -10.93 -6.65 18.34
CA LEU A 54 -11.53 -7.78 17.63
C LEU A 54 -10.82 -9.08 18.02
N ASP A 55 -11.57 -10.19 18.12
CA ASP A 55 -10.95 -11.50 18.25
C ASP A 55 -10.18 -11.87 16.97
N PRO A 56 -9.13 -12.71 17.06
CA PRO A 56 -8.24 -12.98 15.93
C PRO A 56 -8.95 -13.53 14.67
N ASP A 57 -9.94 -14.40 14.84
CA ASP A 57 -10.67 -14.98 13.71
C ASP A 57 -11.54 -13.93 13.01
N LEU A 58 -12.19 -13.05 13.78
CA LEU A 58 -12.96 -11.94 13.25
C LEU A 58 -12.08 -10.89 12.57
N ARG A 59 -10.86 -10.64 13.09
CA ARG A 59 -9.87 -9.77 12.42
C ARG A 59 -9.57 -10.28 11.01
N LEU A 60 -9.29 -11.58 10.89
CA LEU A 60 -9.00 -12.21 9.60
C LEU A 60 -10.18 -12.07 8.63
N LEU A 61 -11.40 -12.40 9.07
CA LEU A 61 -12.59 -12.30 8.22
C LEU A 61 -12.89 -10.86 7.76
N ILE A 62 -12.71 -9.88 8.65
CA ILE A 62 -12.90 -8.46 8.29
C ILE A 62 -11.79 -8.00 7.35
N GLY A 63 -10.56 -8.45 7.54
CA GLY A 63 -9.46 -8.18 6.62
C GLY A 63 -9.76 -8.67 5.20
N ASP A 64 -10.17 -9.93 5.06
CA ASP A 64 -10.62 -10.50 3.78
C ASP A 64 -11.77 -9.69 3.16
N HIS A 65 -12.73 -9.27 3.99
CA HIS A 65 -13.83 -8.43 3.54
C HIS A 65 -13.35 -7.08 2.99
N LEU A 66 -12.40 -6.42 3.66
CA LEU A 66 -11.86 -5.13 3.22
C LEU A 66 -11.06 -5.24 1.93
N TYR A 67 -10.31 -6.34 1.75
CA TYR A 67 -9.64 -6.64 0.48
C TYR A 67 -10.64 -6.81 -0.67
N ALA A 68 -11.63 -7.70 -0.51
CA ALA A 68 -12.63 -7.95 -1.54
C ALA A 68 -13.39 -6.66 -1.91
N ARG A 69 -13.74 -5.85 -0.90
CA ARG A 69 -14.44 -4.58 -1.06
C ARG A 69 -13.61 -3.47 -1.67
N GLY A 70 -12.29 -3.49 -1.50
CA GLY A 70 -11.37 -2.59 -2.21
C GLY A 70 -11.30 -2.92 -3.69
N ILE A 71 -11.16 -4.21 -4.03
CA ILE A 71 -11.12 -4.68 -5.42
C ILE A 71 -12.43 -4.40 -6.15
N GLU A 72 -13.57 -4.71 -5.54
CA GLU A 72 -14.91 -4.44 -6.10
C GLU A 72 -15.06 -2.95 -6.48
N ARG A 73 -14.65 -2.03 -5.60
CA ARG A 73 -14.71 -0.59 -5.86
C ARG A 73 -13.81 -0.13 -7.01
N LEU A 74 -12.62 -0.74 -7.19
CA LEU A 74 -11.76 -0.42 -8.33
C LEU A 74 -12.34 -0.94 -9.65
N VAL A 75 -13.04 -2.07 -9.62
CA VAL A 75 -13.80 -2.58 -10.78
C VAL A 75 -14.96 -1.64 -11.13
N GLU A 76 -15.68 -1.12 -10.15
CA GLU A 76 -16.74 -0.11 -10.36
C GLU A 76 -16.20 1.20 -10.95
N LEU A 77 -14.94 1.53 -10.69
CA LEU A 77 -14.22 2.67 -11.29
C LEU A 77 -13.67 2.36 -12.70
N ASP A 78 -13.83 1.13 -13.21
CA ASP A 78 -13.30 0.65 -14.49
C ASP A 78 -11.76 0.79 -14.62
N ASP A 79 -11.03 0.69 -13.50
CA ASP A 79 -9.57 0.82 -13.47
C ASP A 79 -8.88 -0.53 -13.27
N LEU A 80 -8.81 -1.31 -14.36
CA LEU A 80 -8.15 -2.62 -14.37
C LEU A 80 -6.66 -2.56 -13.99
N HIS A 81 -6.00 -1.42 -14.24
CA HIS A 81 -4.62 -1.22 -13.82
C HIS A 81 -4.52 -1.15 -12.29
N ALA A 82 -5.38 -0.35 -11.65
CA ALA A 82 -5.41 -0.28 -10.20
C ALA A 82 -5.83 -1.63 -9.56
N VAL A 83 -6.78 -2.36 -10.17
CA VAL A 83 -7.16 -3.71 -9.72
C VAL A 83 -5.95 -4.65 -9.72
N ARG A 84 -5.19 -4.67 -10.83
CA ARG A 84 -3.98 -5.49 -10.95
C ARG A 84 -2.95 -5.10 -9.91
N GLU A 85 -2.65 -3.82 -9.78
CA GLU A 85 -1.62 -3.34 -8.87
C GLU A 85 -1.97 -3.61 -7.40
N LEU A 86 -3.24 -3.45 -7.02
CA LEU A 86 -3.69 -3.76 -5.66
C LEU A 86 -3.66 -5.28 -5.39
N SER A 87 -4.03 -6.10 -6.37
CA SER A 87 -3.97 -7.57 -6.25
C SER A 87 -2.53 -8.07 -6.11
N ASP A 88 -1.62 -7.51 -6.91
CA ASP A 88 -0.18 -7.78 -6.83
C ASP A 88 0.37 -7.41 -5.46
N LEU A 89 0.00 -6.24 -4.92
CA LEU A 89 0.42 -5.78 -3.60
C LEU A 89 -0.05 -6.71 -2.48
N ILE A 90 -1.32 -7.12 -2.49
CA ILE A 90 -1.88 -8.05 -1.49
C ILE A 90 -1.10 -9.37 -1.52
N SER A 91 -0.82 -9.89 -2.71
CA SER A 91 -0.09 -11.16 -2.88
C SER A 91 1.37 -11.03 -2.42
N LEU A 92 2.05 -9.95 -2.84
CA LEU A 92 3.43 -9.65 -2.50
C LEU A 92 3.63 -9.48 -0.99
N THR A 93 2.74 -8.75 -0.31
CA THR A 93 2.84 -8.54 1.14
C THR A 93 2.57 -9.82 1.92
N ALA A 94 1.60 -10.64 1.48
CA ALA A 94 1.37 -11.96 2.06
C ALA A 94 2.57 -12.91 1.90
N GLU A 95 3.23 -12.91 0.74
CA GLU A 95 4.48 -13.66 0.50
C GLU A 95 5.62 -13.19 1.43
N LEU A 96 5.80 -11.88 1.57
CA LEU A 96 6.81 -11.29 2.46
C LEU A 96 6.56 -11.61 3.94
N ASP A 97 5.29 -11.70 4.37
CA ASP A 97 4.94 -12.09 5.74
C ASP A 97 5.08 -13.60 5.98
N ALA A 98 4.91 -14.43 4.94
CA ALA A 98 5.08 -15.87 5.03
C ALA A 98 6.54 -16.33 5.02
N ALA A 99 7.50 -15.47 4.62
CA ALA A 99 8.92 -15.81 4.47
C ALA A 99 9.71 -15.60 5.79
N PRO A 100 10.06 -16.64 6.55
CA PRO A 100 10.72 -16.52 7.86
C PRO A 100 12.19 -16.05 7.80
N GLU A 101 12.79 -15.97 6.60
CA GLU A 101 14.24 -15.78 6.42
C GLU A 101 14.69 -14.31 6.29
N HIS A 102 13.77 -13.33 6.35
CA HIS A 102 14.09 -11.90 6.17
C HIS A 102 13.73 -10.99 7.38
N PRO A 103 14.09 -11.33 8.63
CA PRO A 103 13.55 -10.66 9.81
C PRO A 103 13.88 -9.16 9.93
N THR A 104 15.06 -8.71 9.49
CA THR A 104 15.49 -7.31 9.66
C THR A 104 15.13 -6.40 8.48
N GLY A 105 14.66 -6.97 7.35
CA GLY A 105 14.33 -6.23 6.13
C GLY A 105 12.85 -6.34 5.69
N ALA A 106 12.11 -7.32 6.19
CA ALA A 106 10.73 -7.58 5.74
C ALA A 106 9.78 -6.40 6.00
N ALA A 107 9.93 -5.68 7.13
CA ALA A 107 9.13 -4.48 7.38
C ALA A 107 9.39 -3.40 6.33
N VAL A 108 10.65 -3.13 6.01
CA VAL A 108 11.05 -2.17 4.97
C VAL A 108 10.53 -2.62 3.60
N ALA A 109 10.64 -3.91 3.27
CA ALA A 109 10.13 -4.48 2.03
C ALA A 109 8.61 -4.30 1.87
N ARG A 110 7.83 -4.57 2.92
CA ARG A 110 6.37 -4.41 2.89
C ARG A 110 5.98 -2.95 2.73
N GLU A 111 6.60 -2.03 3.47
CA GLU A 111 6.28 -0.61 3.33
C GLU A 111 6.73 -0.03 1.98
N ALA A 112 7.85 -0.49 1.41
CA ALA A 112 8.22 -0.15 0.05
C ALA A 112 7.18 -0.62 -0.98
N ALA A 113 6.64 -1.83 -0.80
CA ALA A 113 5.57 -2.35 -1.66
C ALA A 113 4.31 -1.47 -1.60
N TRP A 114 3.87 -1.09 -0.38
CA TRP A 114 2.72 -0.20 -0.19
C TRP A 114 2.92 1.17 -0.87
N LEU A 115 4.07 1.80 -0.65
CA LEU A 115 4.37 3.12 -1.21
C LEU A 115 4.46 3.06 -2.75
N ALA A 116 5.11 2.03 -3.29
CA ALA A 116 5.25 1.87 -4.74
C ALA A 116 3.90 1.59 -5.41
N ALA A 117 3.07 0.72 -4.83
CA ALA A 117 1.72 0.46 -5.34
C ALA A 117 0.84 1.71 -5.27
N ALA A 118 0.91 2.48 -4.17
CA ALA A 118 0.19 3.75 -4.06
C ALA A 118 0.60 4.73 -5.17
N VAL A 119 1.89 4.89 -5.44
CA VAL A 119 2.37 5.72 -6.56
C VAL A 119 1.93 5.16 -7.92
N ALA A 120 2.03 3.85 -8.13
CA ALA A 120 1.64 3.21 -9.39
C ALA A 120 0.14 3.33 -9.68
N ILE A 121 -0.72 3.32 -8.64
CA ILE A 121 -2.15 3.61 -8.76
C ILE A 121 -2.37 5.10 -9.07
N ALA A 122 -1.70 6.00 -8.33
CA ALA A 122 -1.86 7.45 -8.43
C ALA A 122 -1.41 8.04 -9.79
N ALA A 123 -0.28 7.56 -10.30
CA ALA A 123 0.46 8.16 -11.40
C ALA A 123 0.79 7.20 -12.54
N GLY A 124 0.66 5.89 -12.30
CA GLY A 124 1.18 4.86 -13.20
C GLY A 124 2.59 4.41 -12.79
N PRO A 125 2.98 3.18 -13.11
CA PRO A 125 4.32 2.68 -12.83
C PRO A 125 5.36 3.31 -13.77
N ASP A 126 6.63 3.25 -13.37
CA ASP A 126 7.71 3.39 -14.34
C ASP A 126 7.98 2.06 -15.08
N GLY A 127 8.87 2.07 -16.08
CA GLY A 127 9.16 0.87 -16.86
C GLY A 127 9.90 -0.24 -16.09
N LEU A 128 10.42 0.04 -14.89
CA LEU A 128 11.17 -0.90 -14.06
C LEU A 128 10.35 -1.45 -12.89
N HIS A 129 9.11 -0.99 -12.71
CA HIS A 129 8.26 -1.34 -11.57
C HIS A 129 8.02 -2.85 -11.43
N ASP A 130 7.68 -3.54 -12.52
CA ASP A 130 7.40 -4.98 -12.49
C ASP A 130 8.66 -5.81 -12.20
N GLU A 131 9.81 -5.44 -12.78
CA GLU A 131 11.11 -6.06 -12.50
C GLU A 131 11.54 -5.82 -11.04
N ALA A 132 11.27 -4.63 -10.51
CA ALA A 132 11.54 -4.28 -9.13
C ALA A 132 10.64 -5.06 -8.15
N LYS A 133 9.36 -5.27 -8.48
CA LYS A 133 8.48 -6.17 -7.71
C LYS A 133 9.02 -7.61 -7.69
N ALA A 134 9.53 -8.10 -8.82
CA ALA A 134 10.15 -9.43 -8.89
C ALA A 134 11.40 -9.51 -8.01
N THR A 135 12.28 -8.50 -8.07
CA THR A 135 13.48 -8.43 -7.22
C THR A 135 13.12 -8.46 -5.73
N LEU A 136 12.07 -7.72 -5.35
CA LEU A 136 11.58 -7.69 -3.97
C LEU A 136 11.07 -9.08 -3.52
N ARG A 137 10.36 -9.81 -4.39
CA ARG A 137 9.91 -11.18 -4.08
C ARG A 137 11.06 -12.16 -3.88
N GLU A 138 12.06 -12.09 -4.74
CA GLU A 138 13.15 -13.06 -4.78
C GLU A 138 14.17 -12.86 -3.65
N SER A 139 14.47 -11.59 -3.32
CA SER A 139 15.60 -11.24 -2.46
C SER A 139 15.24 -10.38 -1.25
N GLY A 140 14.00 -9.88 -1.18
CA GLY A 140 13.61 -8.89 -0.18
C GLY A 140 14.22 -7.49 -0.39
N ASP A 141 14.98 -7.26 -1.48
CA ASP A 141 15.61 -5.96 -1.73
C ASP A 141 14.59 -4.91 -2.20
N ALA A 142 14.30 -3.96 -1.31
CA ALA A 142 13.35 -2.87 -1.53
C ALA A 142 13.89 -1.72 -2.39
N ARG A 143 15.22 -1.60 -2.54
CA ARG A 143 15.85 -0.41 -3.18
C ARG A 143 15.39 -0.19 -4.63
N PRO A 144 15.30 -1.22 -5.50
CA PRO A 144 14.84 -1.02 -6.87
C PRO A 144 13.40 -0.52 -6.93
N LEU A 145 12.53 -1.06 -6.07
CA LEU A 145 11.11 -0.73 -6.05
C LEU A 145 10.88 0.67 -5.50
N TRP A 146 11.60 1.04 -4.43
CA TRP A 146 11.60 2.41 -3.91
C TRP A 146 12.08 3.41 -4.96
N SER A 147 13.18 3.11 -5.65
CA SER A 147 13.72 3.98 -6.70
C SER A 147 12.72 4.17 -7.86
N ALA A 148 11.98 3.13 -8.23
CA ALA A 148 10.92 3.20 -9.24
C ALA A 148 9.76 4.10 -8.79
N ALA A 149 9.32 3.96 -7.54
CA ALA A 149 8.30 4.80 -6.93
C ALA A 149 8.71 6.27 -6.90
N VAL A 150 9.93 6.58 -6.46
CA VAL A 150 10.46 7.95 -6.43
C VAL A 150 10.45 8.58 -7.83
N ARG A 151 10.99 7.89 -8.84
CA ARG A 151 11.02 8.40 -10.22
C ARG A 151 9.60 8.66 -10.76
N SER A 152 8.64 7.79 -10.46
CA SER A 152 7.26 7.99 -10.93
C SER A 152 6.58 9.16 -10.19
N ALA A 153 6.82 9.28 -8.88
CA ALA A 153 6.32 10.39 -8.08
C ALA A 153 6.89 11.73 -8.54
N GLU A 154 8.19 11.81 -8.83
CA GLU A 154 8.85 13.02 -9.35
C GLU A 154 8.23 13.49 -10.68
N ARG A 155 8.09 12.58 -11.65
CA ARG A 155 7.48 12.90 -12.95
C ARG A 155 6.04 13.39 -12.85
N SER A 156 5.37 13.08 -11.75
CA SER A 156 3.94 13.35 -11.53
C SER A 156 3.69 14.43 -10.47
N GLY A 157 4.74 15.05 -9.93
CA GLY A 157 4.62 16.08 -8.90
C GLY A 157 4.17 15.56 -7.52
N LEU A 158 4.37 14.28 -7.23
CA LEU A 158 3.94 13.61 -6.00
C LEU A 158 5.04 13.47 -4.94
N SER A 159 6.28 13.91 -5.20
CA SER A 159 7.43 13.66 -4.31
C SER A 159 7.16 14.05 -2.85
N ALA A 160 6.59 15.24 -2.61
CA ALA A 160 6.28 15.69 -1.25
C ALA A 160 5.22 14.81 -0.55
N ARG A 161 4.26 14.28 -1.31
CA ARG A 161 3.25 13.35 -0.75
C ARG A 161 3.82 11.96 -0.53
N LEU A 162 4.72 11.51 -1.40
CA LEU A 162 5.43 10.25 -1.21
C LEU A 162 6.28 10.29 0.06
N THR A 163 7.03 11.38 0.29
CA THR A 163 7.81 11.56 1.52
C THR A 163 6.92 11.55 2.76
N ALA A 164 5.83 12.33 2.78
CA ALA A 164 4.92 12.36 3.93
C ALA A 164 4.27 10.98 4.20
N ALA A 165 3.93 10.23 3.14
CA ALA A 165 3.41 8.87 3.28
C ALA A 165 4.47 7.89 3.80
N ALA A 166 5.71 7.99 3.32
CA ALA A 166 6.83 7.18 3.79
C ALA A 166 7.09 7.40 5.28
N ASP A 167 7.14 8.67 5.73
CA ASP A 167 7.32 9.01 7.14
C ASP A 167 6.18 8.45 8.00
N ALA A 168 4.93 8.59 7.54
CA ALA A 168 3.75 8.14 8.28
C ALA A 168 3.67 6.62 8.46
N VAL A 169 4.21 5.84 7.52
CA VAL A 169 4.28 4.38 7.64
C VAL A 169 5.59 3.88 8.26
N GLY A 170 6.45 4.79 8.73
CA GLY A 170 7.73 4.46 9.35
C GLY A 170 8.77 3.88 8.38
N PHE A 171 8.67 4.20 7.09
CA PHE A 171 9.60 3.72 6.08
C PHE A 171 10.92 4.52 6.11
N PRO A 172 12.09 3.88 6.27
CA PRO A 172 13.38 4.56 6.40
C PRO A 172 13.92 5.00 5.03
N ALA A 173 13.27 5.96 4.39
CA ALA A 173 13.61 6.44 3.04
C ALA A 173 15.06 6.95 2.93
N SER A 174 15.61 7.52 4.00
CA SER A 174 16.99 8.01 4.07
C SER A 174 18.05 6.93 3.95
N ASP A 175 17.70 5.69 4.30
CA ASP A 175 18.66 4.59 4.44
C ASP A 175 18.77 3.76 3.14
N LEU A 176 17.91 4.05 2.17
CA LEU A 176 17.83 3.40 0.86
C LEU A 176 18.28 4.32 -0.29
N GLY A 177 18.71 5.55 0.04
CA GLY A 177 19.23 6.55 -0.89
C GLY A 177 20.72 6.39 -1.23
#